data_AF-E0UP86-F1
#
_entry.id   AF-E0UP86-F1
#
_cell.length_a   1.000
_cell.length_b   1.000
_cell.length_c   1.000
_cell.angle_alpha   90.00
_cell.angle_beta   90.00
_cell.angle_gamma   90.00
#
_symmetry.space_group_name_H-M   'P 1'
#
loop_
_entity.id
_entity.type
_entity.pdbx_description
1 polymer ?
#
loop_
_entity_poly.entity_id
_entity_poly.type
_entity_poly.pdbx_seq_one_letter_code
_entity_poly.pdbx_strand_id
1 'polypeptide(L)'
;MQMPTPEQVLAQMEEKFGHEGVPNSIRLAMDVAPEMLVEQAMSSKMSMQSDTNALDPKTSLLVYFSAALGMKDQSCIDTLTYAALNAGVSKEELLSVVKIVRHAAFSGIVGAAEDVLKIIKEHEAK
;
A
#
# COMPACT_ATOMS: atom_id res chain seq x y z
N MET A 1 7.46 -5.37 -25.20
CA MET A 1 7.22 -6.40 -24.17
C MET A 1 5.97 -7.18 -24.55
N GLN A 2 5.98 -8.51 -24.42
CA GLN A 2 4.76 -9.32 -24.60
C GLN A 2 3.86 -9.11 -23.38
N MET A 3 2.55 -8.90 -23.58
CA MET A 3 1.61 -8.80 -22.47
C MET A 3 1.45 -10.18 -21.80
N PRO A 4 1.49 -10.25 -20.46
CA PRO A 4 1.26 -11.51 -19.75
C PRO A 4 -0.21 -11.93 -19.89
N THR A 5 -0.46 -13.24 -19.82
CA THR A 5 -1.84 -13.75 -19.68
C THR A 5 -2.33 -13.57 -18.24
N PRO A 6 -3.65 -13.57 -18.01
CA PRO A 6 -4.23 -13.52 -16.65
C PRO A 6 -3.69 -14.61 -15.72
N GLU A 7 -3.49 -15.83 -16.21
CA GLU A 7 -2.94 -16.95 -15.43
C GLU A 7 -1.47 -16.72 -15.05
N GLN A 8 -0.70 -16.13 -15.98
CA GLN A 8 0.69 -15.74 -15.70
C GLN A 8 0.76 -14.64 -14.65
N VAL A 9 -0.17 -13.68 -14.69
CA VAL A 9 -0.27 -12.63 -13.66
C VAL A 9 -0.63 -13.23 -12.31
N LEU A 10 -1.63 -14.11 -12.25
CA LEU A 10 -2.02 -14.77 -11.01
C LEU A 10 -0.86 -15.55 -10.39
N ALA A 11 -0.14 -16.33 -11.21
CA ALA A 11 1.02 -17.09 -10.75
C ALA A 11 2.12 -16.17 -10.18
N GLN A 12 2.39 -15.03 -10.84
CA GLN A 12 3.35 -14.04 -10.34
C GLN A 12 2.89 -13.40 -9.03
N MET A 13 1.58 -13.17 -8.86
CA MET A 13 1.02 -12.65 -7.62
C MET A 13 1.13 -13.67 -6.48
N GLU A 14 0.86 -14.95 -6.74
CA GLU A 14 1.01 -16.02 -5.74
C GLU A 14 2.47 -16.23 -5.33
N GLU A 15 3.42 -16.12 -6.26
CA GLU A 15 4.85 -16.16 -5.95
C GLU A 15 5.26 -14.98 -5.05
N LYS A 16 4.81 -13.77 -5.39
CA LYS A 16 5.19 -12.54 -4.70
C LYS A 16 4.54 -12.41 -3.32
N PHE A 17 3.24 -12.68 -3.24
CA PHE A 17 2.43 -12.43 -2.05
C PHE A 17 2.22 -13.69 -1.21
N GLY A 18 2.56 -14.87 -1.72
CA GLY A 18 2.12 -16.13 -1.15
C GLY A 18 0.64 -16.40 -1.50
N HIS A 19 0.25 -17.66 -1.50
CA HIS A 19 -1.11 -18.07 -1.87
C HIS A 19 -2.20 -17.40 -1.00
N GLU A 20 -1.95 -17.27 0.31
CA GLU A 20 -2.85 -16.58 1.25
C GLU A 20 -2.83 -15.05 1.10
N GLY A 21 -1.73 -14.49 0.60
CA GLY A 21 -1.58 -13.05 0.42
C GLY A 21 -2.25 -12.52 -0.85
N VAL A 22 -2.69 -13.38 -1.77
CA VAL A 22 -3.47 -12.95 -2.95
C VAL A 22 -4.92 -12.64 -2.53
N PRO A 23 -5.40 -11.40 -2.73
CA PRO A 23 -6.77 -11.03 -2.38
C PRO A 23 -7.82 -11.91 -3.07
N ASN A 24 -8.91 -12.20 -2.37
CA ASN A 24 -10.03 -12.92 -2.97
C ASN A 24 -10.64 -12.19 -4.17
N SER A 25 -10.55 -10.85 -4.22
CA SER A 25 -10.98 -10.04 -5.36
C SER A 25 -10.23 -10.39 -6.65
N ILE A 26 -8.94 -10.74 -6.57
CA ILE A 26 -8.15 -11.17 -7.72
C ILE A 26 -8.61 -12.55 -8.21
N ARG A 27 -8.91 -13.46 -7.27
CA ARG A 27 -9.44 -14.80 -7.61
C ARG A 27 -10.80 -14.70 -8.29
N LEU A 28 -11.70 -13.87 -7.75
CA LEU A 28 -13.00 -13.61 -8.37
C LEU A 28 -12.87 -12.94 -9.74
N ALA A 29 -11.95 -11.98 -9.89
CA ALA A 29 -11.72 -11.31 -11.16
C ALA A 29 -11.24 -12.28 -12.26
N MET A 30 -10.51 -13.35 -11.93
CA MET A 30 -10.17 -14.39 -12.91
C MET A 30 -11.41 -15.05 -13.53
N ASP A 31 -12.47 -15.21 -12.76
CA ASP A 31 -13.68 -15.89 -13.23
C ASP A 31 -14.57 -14.97 -14.07
N VAL A 32 -14.59 -13.66 -13.77
CA VAL A 32 -15.60 -12.72 -14.32
C VAL A 32 -15.03 -11.59 -15.18
N ALA A 33 -13.77 -11.21 -15.00
CA ALA A 33 -13.10 -10.10 -15.69
C ALA A 33 -11.56 -10.24 -15.67
N PRO A 34 -11.00 -11.31 -16.26
CA PRO A 34 -9.58 -11.66 -16.13
C PRO A 34 -8.62 -10.62 -16.74
N GLU A 35 -9.09 -9.80 -17.68
CA GLU A 35 -8.37 -8.66 -18.24
C GLU A 35 -7.98 -7.62 -17.18
N MET A 36 -8.78 -7.47 -16.12
CA MET A 36 -8.49 -6.54 -15.02
C MET A 36 -7.19 -6.91 -14.30
N LEU A 37 -6.81 -8.19 -14.25
CA LEU A 37 -5.53 -8.60 -13.67
C LEU A 37 -4.36 -8.13 -14.53
N VAL A 38 -4.49 -8.24 -15.85
CA VAL A 38 -3.43 -7.80 -16.77
C VAL A 38 -3.26 -6.29 -16.66
N GLU A 39 -4.37 -5.53 -16.61
CA GLU A 39 -4.33 -4.08 -16.38
C GLU A 39 -3.66 -3.72 -15.05
N GLN A 40 -4.01 -4.44 -13.96
CA GLN A 40 -3.41 -4.21 -12.65
C GLN A 40 -1.92 -4.54 -12.63
N ALA A 41 -1.49 -5.61 -13.30
CA ALA A 41 -0.08 -5.95 -13.45
C ALA A 41 0.68 -4.87 -14.22
N MET A 42 0.08 -4.33 -15.29
CA MET A 42 0.65 -3.22 -16.05
C MET A 42 0.75 -1.94 -15.21
N SER A 43 -0.26 -1.65 -14.39
CA SER A 43 -0.19 -0.54 -13.42
C SER A 43 0.99 -0.69 -12.45
N SER A 44 1.27 -1.91 -11.96
CA SER A 44 2.43 -2.18 -11.11
C SER A 44 3.77 -1.94 -11.85
N LYS A 45 3.87 -2.36 -13.12
CA LYS A 45 5.04 -2.11 -13.99
C LYS A 45 5.30 -0.63 -14.24
N MET A 46 4.26 0.18 -14.30
CA MET A 46 4.39 1.63 -14.51
C MET A 46 4.66 2.41 -13.21
N SER A 47 4.60 1.75 -12.05
CA SER A 47 4.79 2.37 -10.74
C SER A 47 6.00 1.76 -10.02
N MET A 48 5.75 0.87 -9.07
CA MET A 48 6.79 0.33 -8.18
C MET A 48 7.84 -0.52 -8.91
N GLN A 49 7.48 -1.15 -10.04
CA GLN A 49 8.39 -1.98 -10.84
C GLN A 49 8.95 -1.24 -12.06
N SER A 50 8.73 0.07 -12.16
CA SER A 50 9.26 0.87 -13.27
C SER A 50 10.78 0.93 -13.21
N ASP A 51 11.44 0.78 -14.35
CA ASP A 51 12.91 0.94 -14.48
C ASP A 51 13.38 2.36 -14.11
N THR A 52 12.48 3.35 -14.16
CA THR A 52 12.75 4.74 -13.76
C THR A 52 12.36 5.05 -12.32
N ASN A 53 11.90 4.05 -11.56
CA ASN A 53 11.59 4.24 -10.15
C ASN A 53 12.89 4.53 -9.38
N ALA A 54 12.96 5.69 -8.74
CA ALA A 54 14.14 6.12 -7.98
C ALA A 54 14.28 5.40 -6.62
N LEU A 55 13.22 4.71 -6.18
CA LEU A 55 13.23 3.96 -4.93
C LEU A 55 13.60 2.51 -5.20
N ASP A 56 14.41 1.91 -4.32
CA ASP A 56 14.64 0.48 -4.36
C ASP A 56 13.32 -0.30 -4.13
N PRO A 57 13.26 -1.59 -4.49
CA PRO A 57 12.04 -2.39 -4.37
C PRO A 57 11.48 -2.47 -2.95
N LYS A 58 12.35 -2.53 -1.94
CA LYS A 58 11.94 -2.62 -0.52
C LYS A 58 11.35 -1.30 -0.06
N THR A 59 12.00 -0.18 -0.36
CA THR A 59 11.50 1.15 -0.04
C THR A 59 10.16 1.43 -0.73
N SER A 60 10.04 1.07 -2.01
CA SER A 60 8.78 1.18 -2.77
C SER A 60 7.65 0.40 -2.12
N LEU A 61 7.93 -0.82 -1.65
CA LEU A 61 6.95 -1.67 -0.99
C LEU A 61 6.51 -1.10 0.37
N LEU A 62 7.44 -0.57 1.17
CA LEU A 62 7.11 0.09 2.43
C LEU A 62 6.31 1.37 2.23
N VAL A 63 6.57 2.13 1.15
CA VAL A 63 5.76 3.30 0.78
C VAL A 63 4.34 2.86 0.43
N TYR A 64 4.17 1.82 -0.40
CA TYR A 64 2.84 1.33 -0.73
C TYR A 64 2.10 0.79 0.51
N PHE A 65 2.79 0.06 1.37
CA PHE A 65 2.24 -0.41 2.65
C PHE A 65 1.79 0.76 3.54
N SER A 66 2.57 1.85 3.60
CA SER A 66 2.20 3.04 4.36
C SER A 66 0.92 3.72 3.82
N ALA A 67 0.74 3.72 2.50
CA ALA A 67 -0.45 4.25 1.85
C ALA A 67 -1.69 3.38 2.17
N ALA A 68 -1.57 2.05 2.10
CA ALA A 68 -2.64 1.13 2.48
C ALA A 68 -3.07 1.31 3.94
N LEU A 69 -2.12 1.46 4.87
CA LEU A 69 -2.40 1.77 6.28
C LEU A 69 -3.11 3.12 6.44
N GLY A 70 -2.65 4.15 5.73
CA GLY A 70 -3.26 5.49 5.77
C GLY A 70 -4.71 5.50 5.27
N MET A 71 -4.99 4.72 4.22
CA MET A 71 -6.33 4.55 3.65
C MET A 71 -7.21 3.55 4.42
N LYS A 72 -6.63 2.81 5.39
CA LYS A 72 -7.29 1.73 6.15
C LYS A 72 -7.88 0.64 5.24
N ASP A 73 -7.19 0.33 4.15
CA ASP A 73 -7.57 -0.74 3.24
C ASP A 73 -7.05 -2.09 3.78
N GLN A 74 -7.93 -2.85 4.44
CA GLN A 74 -7.55 -4.11 5.08
C GLN A 74 -7.01 -5.14 4.08
N SER A 75 -7.61 -5.24 2.89
CA SER A 75 -7.16 -6.21 1.89
C SER A 75 -5.74 -5.87 1.42
N CYS A 76 -5.46 -4.59 1.17
CA CYS A 76 -4.10 -4.17 0.82
C CYS A 76 -3.12 -4.33 2.00
N ILE A 77 -3.55 -4.06 3.22
CA ILE A 77 -2.72 -4.23 4.42
C ILE A 77 -2.25 -5.68 4.55
N ASP A 78 -3.16 -6.64 4.41
CA ASP A 78 -2.84 -8.07 4.54
C ASP A 78 -1.89 -8.50 3.41
N THR A 79 -2.26 -8.25 2.15
CA THR A 79 -1.43 -8.59 0.98
C THR A 79 -0.03 -7.98 1.04
N LEU A 80 0.09 -6.71 1.40
CA LEU A 80 1.38 -6.03 1.46
C LEU A 80 2.21 -6.46 2.68
N THR A 81 1.57 -6.91 3.76
CA THR A 81 2.28 -7.53 4.89
C THR A 81 2.95 -8.83 4.45
N TYR A 82 2.23 -9.72 3.77
CA TYR A 82 2.82 -10.95 3.23
C TYR A 82 3.92 -10.65 2.18
N ALA A 83 3.65 -9.71 1.27
CA ALA A 83 4.63 -9.28 0.26
C ALA A 83 5.94 -8.81 0.90
N ALA A 84 5.84 -8.02 1.96
CA ALA A 84 6.99 -7.46 2.66
C ALA A 84 7.79 -8.54 3.38
N LEU A 85 7.12 -9.45 4.09
CA LEU A 85 7.78 -10.56 4.76
C LEU A 85 8.49 -11.48 3.77
N ASN A 86 7.87 -11.80 2.64
CA ASN A 86 8.48 -12.61 1.57
C ASN A 86 9.69 -11.89 0.92
N ALA A 87 9.65 -10.57 0.85
CA ALA A 87 10.76 -9.75 0.36
C ALA A 87 11.88 -9.52 1.40
N GLY A 88 11.81 -10.17 2.57
CA GLY A 88 12.82 -10.07 3.62
C GLY A 88 12.77 -8.77 4.43
N VAL A 89 11.64 -8.06 4.42
CA VAL A 89 11.38 -6.95 5.35
C VAL A 89 11.22 -7.51 6.75
N SER A 90 11.92 -6.95 7.73
CA SER A 90 11.83 -7.42 9.11
C SER A 90 10.53 -6.97 9.78
N LYS A 91 10.16 -7.68 10.85
CA LYS A 91 9.08 -7.28 11.76
C LYS A 91 9.32 -5.86 12.29
N GLU A 92 10.54 -5.53 12.64
CA GLU A 92 10.93 -4.23 13.20
C GLU A 92 10.72 -3.10 12.18
N GLU A 93 10.99 -3.36 10.90
CA GLU A 93 10.75 -2.40 9.82
C GLU A 93 9.25 -2.18 9.59
N LEU A 94 8.45 -3.24 9.53
CA LEU A 94 6.98 -3.15 9.42
C LEU A 94 6.38 -2.37 10.60
N LEU A 95 6.78 -2.68 11.83
CA LEU A 95 6.32 -1.96 13.02
C LEU A 95 6.78 -0.50 13.03
N SER A 96 7.92 -0.18 12.42
CA SER A 96 8.37 1.20 12.27
C SER A 96 7.45 1.97 11.32
N VAL A 97 7.04 1.38 10.19
CA VAL A 97 6.04 1.99 9.29
C VAL A 97 4.70 2.22 10.01
N VAL A 98 4.21 1.26 10.78
CA VAL A 98 2.97 1.43 11.57
C VAL A 98 3.07 2.62 12.53
N LYS A 99 4.20 2.76 13.23
CA LYS A 99 4.44 3.91 14.13
C LYS A 99 4.49 5.23 13.37
N ILE A 100 5.13 5.26 12.20
CA ILE A 100 5.20 6.45 11.34
C ILE A 100 3.81 6.86 10.87
N VAL A 101 3.01 5.92 10.35
CA VAL A 101 1.64 6.21 9.88
C VAL A 101 0.74 6.66 11.04
N ARG A 102 0.85 6.02 12.22
CA ARG A 102 0.16 6.46 13.44
C ARG A 102 0.53 7.90 13.79
N HIS A 103 1.82 8.24 13.78
CA HIS A 103 2.28 9.60 14.05
C HIS A 103 1.73 10.60 13.02
N ALA A 104 1.80 10.28 11.72
CA ALA A 104 1.26 11.11 10.66
C ALA A 104 -0.24 11.40 10.84
N ALA A 105 -1.03 10.40 11.21
CA ALA A 105 -2.46 10.57 11.51
C ALA A 105 -2.70 11.53 12.69
N PHE A 106 -1.92 11.41 13.78
CA PHE A 106 -2.01 12.34 14.92
C PHE A 106 -1.58 13.76 14.56
N SER A 107 -0.51 13.91 13.77
CA SER A 107 -0.07 15.23 13.30
C SER A 107 -1.14 15.90 12.43
N GLY A 108 -1.88 15.13 11.62
CA GLY A 108 -3.03 15.62 10.87
C GLY A 108 -4.14 16.18 11.76
N ILE A 109 -4.40 15.55 12.92
CA ILE A 109 -5.38 16.07 13.90
C ILE A 109 -4.91 17.41 14.48
N VAL A 110 -3.62 17.54 14.82
CA VAL A 110 -3.07 18.80 15.32
C VAL A 110 -3.18 19.91 14.27
N GLY A 111 -2.83 19.61 13.01
CA GLY A 111 -3.00 20.56 11.91
C GLY A 111 -4.46 20.98 11.69
N ALA A 112 -5.39 20.01 11.72
CA ALA A 112 -6.82 20.29 11.60
C ALA A 112 -7.41 21.11 12.76
N ALA A 113 -6.71 21.19 13.90
CA ALA A 113 -7.12 21.97 15.04
C ALA A 113 -6.77 23.47 14.92
N GLU A 114 -6.13 23.93 13.83
CA GLU A 114 -5.68 25.31 13.66
C GLU A 114 -6.77 26.34 13.98
N ASP A 115 -7.96 26.20 13.39
CA ASP A 115 -9.08 27.13 13.62
C ASP A 115 -9.56 27.13 15.08
N VAL A 116 -9.60 25.96 15.72
CA VAL A 116 -9.98 25.84 17.13
C VAL A 116 -8.98 26.59 18.02
N LEU A 117 -7.69 26.37 17.80
CA LEU A 117 -6.62 27.03 18.54
C LEU A 117 -6.63 28.54 18.32
N LYS A 118 -6.89 28.98 17.08
CA LYS A 118 -7.04 30.39 16.73
C LYS A 118 -8.22 31.04 17.47
N ILE A 119 -9.40 30.42 17.46
CA ILE A 119 -10.61 30.94 18.12
C ILE A 119 -10.38 31.08 19.64
N ILE A 120 -9.77 30.07 20.27
CA ILE A 120 -9.46 30.11 21.71
C ILE A 120 -8.54 31.31 22.01
N LYS A 121 -7.46 31.47 21.24
CA LYS A 121 -6.52 32.58 21.40
C LYS A 121 -7.18 33.95 21.24
N GLU A 122 -8.06 34.11 20.25
CA GLU A 122 -8.79 35.36 20.02
C GLU A 122 -9.81 35.68 21.12
N HIS A 123 -10.36 34.65 21.78
CA HIS A 123 -11.27 34.82 22.90
C HIS A 123 -10.56 35.24 24.19
N GLU A 124 -9.40 34.65 24.50
CA GLU A 124 -8.61 34.97 25.70
C GLU A 124 -7.94 36.36 25.66
N ALA A 125 -7.83 36.98 24.47
CA ALA A 125 -7.24 38.29 24.29
C ALA A 125 -8.22 39.48 24.50
N LYS A 126 -9.48 39.20 24.86
CA LYS A 126 -10.54 40.20 25.13
C LYS A 126 -10.77 40.35 26.63
#